data_AF-A0A382KV03-F1
#
_entry.id   AF-A0A382KV03-F1
#
_cell.length_a   1.000
_cell.length_b   1.000
_cell.length_c   1.000
_cell.angle_alpha   90.00
_cell.angle_beta   90.00
_cell.angle_gamma   90.00
#
_symmetry.space_group_name_H-M   'P 1'
#
loop_
_entity.id
_entity.type
_entity.pdbx_description
1 polymer ?
#
loop_
_entity_poly.entity_id
_entity_poly.type
_entity_poly.pdbx_seq_one_letter_code
_entity_poly.pdbx_strand_id
1 'polypeptide(L)'
;MNSAGDRVAIGAYNNDGTASLAGHVRVYGYSNSSWTQLGSDIDGEAAVDYSGQSVSMNSAGDRVAIGAYNNDGTASNAGHVRIYEYSNSSWIQLGSDIDGEAELDNSGTVSMNSAGDRVAIGAGSNDGTGTAAGHVRIYGLANPSFTGPIWHVSQDGSNSTGNGSMELPFSTIQHAIALVDTGDTIIVHPGTYVENVDFGGKSMVLASNWLFANDTTA
;
A
#
# COMPACT_ATOMS: atom_id res chain seq x y z
N MET A 1 8.11 -9.44 -8.84
CA MET A 1 8.90 -8.39 -9.52
C MET A 1 7.91 -7.40 -10.12
N ASN A 2 8.25 -6.11 -10.17
CA ASN A 2 7.39 -5.10 -10.80
C ASN A 2 7.51 -5.13 -12.33
N SER A 3 6.72 -4.30 -13.02
CA SER A 3 6.67 -4.28 -14.49
C SER A 3 7.96 -3.82 -15.16
N ALA A 4 8.70 -2.91 -14.52
CA ALA A 4 9.98 -2.40 -15.02
C ALA A 4 11.13 -3.41 -14.81
N GLY A 5 10.93 -4.44 -13.99
CA GLY A 5 11.95 -5.42 -13.66
C GLY A 5 13.01 -4.92 -12.68
N ASP A 6 12.85 -3.72 -12.14
CA ASP A 6 13.81 -3.07 -11.24
C ASP A 6 13.44 -3.20 -9.76
N ARG A 7 12.31 -3.82 -9.41
CA ARG A 7 11.95 -4.13 -8.01
C ARG A 7 11.48 -5.56 -7.86
N VAL A 8 11.93 -6.22 -6.79
CA VAL A 8 11.53 -7.60 -6.45
C VAL A 8 11.26 -7.74 -4.96
N ALA A 9 10.10 -8.30 -4.61
CA ALA A 9 9.82 -8.74 -3.25
C ALA A 9 10.07 -10.25 -3.13
N ILE A 10 10.70 -10.66 -2.03
CA ILE A 10 11.13 -12.04 -1.76
C ILE A 10 10.61 -12.39 -0.37
N GLY A 11 9.76 -13.42 -0.31
CA GLY A 11 9.29 -13.98 0.95
C GLY A 11 10.23 -15.07 1.48
N ALA A 12 10.46 -15.05 2.79
CA ALA A 12 11.23 -16.04 3.52
C ALA A 12 10.37 -16.55 4.69
N TYR A 13 9.32 -17.32 4.39
CA TYR A 13 8.27 -17.66 5.34
C TYR A 13 8.70 -18.51 6.55
N ASN A 14 9.86 -19.18 6.49
CA ASN A 14 10.44 -19.91 7.62
C ASN A 14 11.51 -19.11 8.38
N ASN A 15 11.63 -17.80 8.14
CA ASN A 15 12.65 -17.00 8.80
C ASN A 15 12.30 -16.75 10.27
N ASP A 16 13.31 -16.83 11.13
CA ASP A 16 13.18 -16.70 12.58
C ASP A 16 13.46 -15.26 13.10
N GLY A 17 13.39 -14.25 12.24
CA GLY A 17 13.84 -12.88 12.53
C GLY A 17 13.18 -12.25 13.76
N THR A 18 11.86 -12.27 13.83
CA THR A 18 11.07 -11.76 14.97
C THR A 18 10.68 -12.85 15.95
N ALA A 19 10.32 -14.03 15.45
CA ALA A 19 10.03 -15.23 16.22
C ALA A 19 10.22 -16.48 15.35
N SER A 20 10.26 -17.68 15.95
CA SER A 20 10.49 -18.91 15.21
C SER A 20 9.43 -19.12 14.12
N LEU A 21 9.86 -19.27 12.86
CA LEU A 21 9.00 -19.44 11.69
C LEU A 21 7.96 -18.32 11.51
N ALA A 22 8.22 -17.12 12.04
CA ALA A 22 7.36 -15.95 11.82
C ALA A 22 7.36 -15.51 10.36
N GLY A 23 8.50 -15.70 9.68
CA GLY A 23 8.72 -15.30 8.30
C GLY A 23 8.97 -13.80 8.16
N HIS A 24 9.43 -13.40 6.98
CA HIS A 24 9.51 -11.99 6.58
C HIS A 24 9.46 -11.84 5.06
N VAL A 25 9.33 -10.61 4.60
CA VAL A 25 9.52 -10.22 3.20
C VAL A 25 10.58 -9.14 3.10
N ARG A 26 11.48 -9.28 2.12
CA ARG A 26 12.42 -8.22 1.73
C ARG A 26 12.09 -7.74 0.34
N VAL A 27 12.22 -6.43 0.13
CA VAL A 27 12.08 -5.83 -1.20
C VAL A 27 13.41 -5.23 -1.62
N TYR A 28 13.83 -5.52 -2.83
CA TYR A 28 15.07 -5.01 -3.42
C TYR A 28 14.77 -4.16 -4.65
N GLY A 29 15.57 -3.10 -4.82
CA GLY A 29 15.62 -2.27 -6.02
C GLY A 29 16.91 -2.53 -6.79
N TYR A 30 16.84 -2.58 -8.12
CA TYR A 30 17.98 -2.74 -9.00
C TYR A 30 18.43 -1.39 -9.54
N SER A 31 19.64 -1.00 -9.22
CA SER A 31 20.26 0.20 -9.77
C SER A 31 21.77 0.02 -9.85
N ASN A 32 22.42 0.70 -10.81
CA ASN A 32 23.88 0.65 -10.96
C ASN A 32 24.46 -0.77 -10.99
N SER A 33 23.78 -1.69 -11.68
CA SER A 33 24.14 -3.11 -11.77
C SER A 33 24.12 -3.90 -10.45
N SER A 34 23.41 -3.41 -9.43
CA SER A 34 23.32 -4.05 -8.11
C SER A 34 21.89 -4.05 -7.57
N TRP A 35 21.55 -5.08 -6.81
CA TRP A 35 20.32 -5.13 -6.01
C TRP A 35 20.60 -4.60 -4.62
N THR A 36 19.84 -3.59 -4.20
CA THR A 36 19.92 -2.99 -2.86
C THR A 36 18.55 -3.09 -2.19
N GLN A 37 18.53 -3.46 -0.91
CA GLN A 37 17.29 -3.55 -0.16
C GLN A 37 16.63 -2.16 -0.04
N LEU A 38 15.30 -2.13 -0.21
CA LEU A 38 14.45 -0.95 -0.04
C LEU A 38 13.78 -1.05 1.32
N GLY A 39 14.12 -0.13 2.23
CA GLY A 39 13.61 -0.13 3.60
C GLY A 39 14.10 -1.31 4.45
N SER A 40 13.56 -1.40 5.67
CA SER A 40 13.78 -2.54 6.58
C SER A 40 13.06 -3.80 6.09
N ASP A 41 13.36 -4.93 6.73
CA ASP A 41 12.58 -6.16 6.57
C ASP A 41 11.11 -5.90 6.95
N ILE A 42 10.18 -6.52 6.22
CA ILE A 42 8.76 -6.56 6.60
C ILE A 42 8.55 -7.86 7.35
N ASP A 43 8.68 -7.79 8.68
CA ASP A 43 8.68 -8.97 9.53
C ASP A 43 7.26 -9.52 9.81
N GLY A 44 7.17 -10.84 9.95
CA GLY A 44 6.01 -11.53 10.50
C GLY A 44 5.81 -11.20 11.99
N GLU A 45 4.59 -11.41 12.48
CA GLU A 45 4.16 -10.92 13.79
C GLU A 45 4.44 -11.91 14.91
N ALA A 46 4.09 -13.17 14.72
CA ALA A 46 4.22 -14.22 15.72
C ALA A 46 4.87 -15.48 15.15
N ALA A 47 5.30 -16.36 16.07
CA ALA A 47 5.88 -17.64 15.69
C ALA A 47 4.87 -18.48 14.89
N VAL A 48 5.35 -19.16 13.85
CA VAL A 48 4.55 -20.11 13.05
C VAL A 48 3.45 -19.45 12.19
N ASP A 49 3.44 -18.12 12.05
CA ASP A 49 2.51 -17.43 11.14
C ASP A 49 2.86 -17.62 9.66
N TYR A 50 4.14 -17.90 9.36
CA TYR A 50 4.68 -18.08 8.02
C TYR A 50 4.45 -16.90 7.06
N SER A 51 4.66 -15.67 7.56
CA SER A 51 4.55 -14.44 6.78
C SER A 51 5.49 -14.46 5.57
N GLY A 52 4.97 -14.09 4.39
CA GLY A 52 5.73 -14.11 3.15
C GLY A 52 5.66 -15.44 2.39
N GLN A 53 4.76 -16.36 2.77
CA GLN A 53 4.48 -17.56 1.96
C GLN A 53 3.89 -17.19 0.60
N SER A 54 3.04 -16.16 0.57
CA SER A 54 2.50 -15.57 -0.65
C SER A 54 2.80 -14.08 -0.65
N VAL A 55 3.39 -13.60 -1.74
CA VAL A 55 3.76 -12.19 -1.92
C VAL A 55 3.33 -11.75 -3.31
N SER A 56 2.62 -10.63 -3.39
CA SER A 56 2.21 -10.01 -4.64
C SER A 56 2.61 -8.54 -4.66
N MET A 57 3.04 -8.04 -5.81
CA MET A 57 3.56 -6.68 -6.00
C MET A 57 2.82 -6.00 -7.15
N ASN A 58 2.51 -4.72 -7.02
CA ASN A 58 1.87 -3.97 -8.11
C ASN A 58 2.86 -3.61 -9.24
N SER A 59 2.35 -3.01 -10.31
CA SER A 59 3.15 -2.71 -11.51
C SER A 59 4.26 -1.68 -11.26
N ALA A 60 4.03 -0.71 -10.38
CA ALA A 60 5.02 0.29 -9.97
C ALA A 60 6.08 -0.29 -9.01
N GLY A 61 5.73 -1.34 -8.27
CA GLY A 61 6.58 -1.92 -7.24
C GLY A 61 6.70 -1.07 -5.97
N ASP A 62 5.74 -0.19 -5.75
CA ASP A 62 5.59 0.62 -4.53
C ASP A 62 4.56 0.02 -3.55
N ARG A 63 3.81 -1.02 -3.94
CA ARG A 63 2.93 -1.76 -3.04
C ARG A 63 3.19 -3.26 -3.07
N VAL A 64 3.09 -3.89 -1.90
CA VAL A 64 3.15 -5.34 -1.74
C VAL A 64 2.01 -5.85 -0.84
N ALA A 65 1.38 -6.96 -1.22
CA ALA A 65 0.52 -7.75 -0.34
C ALA A 65 1.29 -8.98 0.11
N ILE A 66 1.16 -9.30 1.39
CA ILE A 66 1.90 -10.36 2.07
C ILE A 66 0.91 -11.19 2.86
N GLY A 67 0.87 -12.49 2.59
CA GLY A 67 0.05 -13.41 3.35
C GLY A 67 0.83 -14.17 4.41
N ALA A 68 0.16 -14.44 5.52
CA ALA A 68 0.61 -15.38 6.55
C ALA A 68 -0.57 -16.30 6.90
N TYR A 69 -0.59 -17.48 6.28
CA TYR A 69 -1.74 -18.38 6.24
C TYR A 69 -2.01 -19.11 7.57
N ASN A 70 -1.13 -18.98 8.55
CA ASN A 70 -1.29 -19.57 9.87
C ASN A 70 -1.45 -18.55 10.99
N ASN A 71 -1.53 -17.26 10.65
CA ASN A 71 -1.74 -16.24 11.67
C ASN A 71 -3.04 -16.47 12.45
N ASP A 72 -2.97 -16.23 13.75
CA ASP A 72 -4.01 -16.51 14.72
C ASP A 72 -4.85 -15.28 15.11
N GLY A 73 -4.77 -14.16 14.34
CA GLY A 73 -5.34 -12.86 14.71
C GLY A 73 -6.83 -12.90 15.09
N THR A 74 -7.65 -13.62 14.33
CA THR A 74 -9.09 -13.81 14.60
C THR A 74 -9.45 -15.17 15.20
N ALA A 75 -8.78 -16.24 14.75
CA ALA A 75 -8.94 -17.61 15.24
C ALA A 75 -7.71 -18.45 14.85
N SER A 76 -7.57 -19.65 15.42
CA SER A 76 -6.37 -20.47 15.16
C SER A 76 -6.21 -20.82 13.69
N ASN A 77 -5.06 -20.48 13.11
CA ASN A 77 -4.74 -20.63 11.69
C ASN A 77 -5.82 -20.08 10.74
N ALA A 78 -6.54 -19.03 11.15
CA ALA A 78 -7.44 -18.31 10.26
C ALA A 78 -6.66 -17.67 9.10
N GLY A 79 -5.42 -17.27 9.39
CA GLY A 79 -4.53 -16.58 8.49
C GLY A 79 -4.90 -15.11 8.32
N HIS A 80 -3.99 -14.32 7.75
CA HIS A 80 -4.23 -12.91 7.46
C HIS A 80 -3.41 -12.44 6.25
N VAL A 81 -3.72 -11.24 5.78
CA VAL A 81 -2.96 -10.52 4.76
C VAL A 81 -2.69 -9.10 5.21
N ARG A 82 -1.46 -8.63 4.99
CA ARG A 82 -1.07 -7.24 5.18
C ARG A 82 -0.63 -6.63 3.86
N ILE A 83 -0.98 -5.37 3.65
CA ILE A 83 -0.60 -4.59 2.47
C ILE A 83 0.35 -3.50 2.93
N TYR A 84 1.45 -3.30 2.23
CA TYR A 84 2.42 -2.24 2.53
C TYR A 84 2.64 -1.35 1.31
N GLU A 85 2.87 -0.06 1.55
CA GLU A 85 3.37 0.90 0.59
C GLU A 85 4.80 1.32 0.94
N TYR A 86 5.63 1.48 -0.10
CA TYR A 86 6.94 2.08 0.03
C TYR A 86 6.84 3.61 -0.09
N SER A 87 7.04 4.31 1.02
CA SER A 87 7.09 5.77 1.08
C SER A 87 8.21 6.22 2.03
N ASN A 88 8.85 7.34 1.70
CA ASN A 88 9.91 7.92 2.53
C ASN A 88 11.01 6.92 2.94
N SER A 89 11.43 6.09 1.98
CA SER A 89 12.42 5.02 2.16
C SER A 89 12.06 3.92 3.16
N SER A 90 10.77 3.77 3.48
CA SER A 90 10.25 2.79 4.44
C SER A 90 8.99 2.08 3.90
N TRP A 91 8.74 0.86 4.36
CA TRP A 91 7.49 0.16 4.12
C TRP A 91 6.50 0.46 5.24
N ILE A 92 5.33 0.99 4.87
CA ILE A 92 4.29 1.42 5.78
C ILE A 92 3.05 0.59 5.48
N GLN A 93 2.45 0.00 6.51
CA GLN A 93 1.24 -0.79 6.34
C GLN A 93 0.06 0.09 5.91
N LEU A 94 -0.69 -0.37 4.92
CA LEU A 94 -1.91 0.28 4.43
C LEU A 94 -3.13 -0.33 5.10
N GLY A 95 -3.77 0.45 5.97
CA GLY A 95 -4.97 0.02 6.71
C GLY A 95 -4.66 -1.04 7.78
N SER A 96 -5.72 -1.61 8.32
CA SER A 96 -5.65 -2.73 9.26
C SER A 96 -5.38 -4.05 8.52
N ASP A 97 -5.05 -5.08 9.28
CA ASP A 97 -4.91 -6.44 8.78
C ASP A 97 -6.21 -6.91 8.12
N ILE A 98 -6.06 -7.73 7.07
CA ILE A 98 -7.19 -8.40 6.43
C ILE A 98 -7.22 -9.84 6.93
N ASP A 99 -7.93 -10.02 8.04
CA ASP A 99 -7.96 -11.31 8.74
C ASP A 99 -8.83 -12.36 8.03
N GLY A 100 -8.45 -13.62 8.23
CA GLY A 100 -9.26 -14.80 7.94
C GLY A 100 -10.54 -14.83 8.76
N GLU A 101 -11.53 -15.57 8.28
CA GLU A 101 -12.89 -15.52 8.83
C GLU A 101 -13.10 -16.53 9.97
N ALA A 102 -12.51 -17.72 9.87
CA ALA A 102 -12.68 -18.78 10.84
C ALA A 102 -11.40 -19.62 11.06
N GLU A 103 -11.44 -20.46 12.09
CA GLU A 103 -10.37 -21.39 12.44
C GLU A 103 -10.03 -22.31 11.24
N LEU A 104 -8.74 -22.54 10.99
CA LEU A 104 -8.23 -23.40 9.93
C LEU A 104 -8.58 -22.99 8.49
N ASP A 105 -9.10 -21.79 8.24
CA ASP A 105 -9.39 -21.33 6.89
C ASP A 105 -8.13 -21.16 6.01
N ASN A 106 -6.99 -20.93 6.66
CA ASN A 106 -5.70 -20.67 6.02
C ASN A 106 -5.75 -19.54 4.98
N SER A 107 -6.41 -18.42 5.31
CA SER A 107 -6.46 -17.22 4.49
C SER A 107 -5.06 -16.62 4.33
N GLY A 108 -4.60 -16.41 3.10
CA GLY A 108 -3.26 -15.81 2.91
C GLY A 108 -2.66 -15.91 1.51
N THR A 109 -3.31 -16.58 0.56
CA THR A 109 -2.79 -16.58 -0.82
C THR A 109 -3.19 -15.28 -1.50
N VAL A 110 -2.24 -14.48 -1.99
CA VAL A 110 -2.52 -13.12 -2.47
C VAL A 110 -2.26 -12.92 -3.97
N SER A 111 -3.10 -12.11 -4.60
CA SER A 111 -2.86 -11.55 -5.94
C SER A 111 -3.30 -10.10 -6.00
N MET A 112 -2.36 -9.18 -6.26
CA MET A 112 -2.61 -7.75 -6.36
C MET A 112 -2.73 -7.34 -7.84
N ASN A 113 -3.62 -6.39 -8.13
CA ASN A 113 -3.74 -5.85 -9.48
C ASN A 113 -2.61 -4.86 -9.82
N SER A 114 -2.52 -4.48 -11.11
CA SER A 114 -1.48 -3.58 -11.62
C SER A 114 -1.43 -2.22 -10.90
N ALA A 115 -2.58 -1.65 -10.56
CA ALA A 115 -2.67 -0.36 -9.87
C ALA A 115 -2.34 -0.45 -8.37
N GLY A 116 -2.41 -1.65 -7.80
CA GLY A 116 -2.21 -1.88 -6.36
C GLY A 116 -3.39 -1.45 -5.49
N ASP A 117 -4.55 -1.13 -6.08
CA ASP A 117 -5.76 -0.70 -5.39
C ASP A 117 -6.75 -1.87 -5.14
N ARG A 118 -6.47 -3.06 -5.67
CA ARG A 118 -7.27 -4.27 -5.43
C ARG A 118 -6.37 -5.47 -5.11
N VAL A 119 -6.79 -6.26 -4.14
CA VAL A 119 -6.16 -7.54 -3.79
C VAL A 119 -7.21 -8.65 -3.75
N ALA A 120 -6.88 -9.79 -4.36
CA ALA A 120 -7.57 -11.05 -4.18
C ALA A 120 -6.87 -11.88 -3.11
N ILE A 121 -7.63 -12.42 -2.17
CA ILE A 121 -7.13 -13.22 -1.05
C ILE A 121 -7.85 -14.56 -1.06
N GLY A 122 -7.09 -15.63 -1.25
CA GLY A 122 -7.56 -17.01 -1.19
C GLY A 122 -7.38 -17.61 0.20
N ALA A 123 -8.40 -18.35 0.64
CA ALA A 123 -8.37 -19.21 1.81
C ALA A 123 -8.75 -20.63 1.35
N GLY A 124 -7.74 -21.47 1.15
CA GLY A 124 -7.90 -22.77 0.49
C GLY A 124 -8.66 -23.80 1.33
N SER A 125 -8.69 -23.61 2.65
CA SER A 125 -9.30 -24.52 3.61
C SER A 125 -10.65 -24.02 4.10
N ASN A 126 -11.12 -22.85 3.64
CA ASN A 126 -12.37 -22.27 4.11
C ASN A 126 -13.57 -23.18 3.86
N ASP A 127 -14.47 -23.23 4.84
CA ASP A 127 -15.58 -24.17 4.87
C ASP A 127 -16.98 -23.54 4.76
N GLY A 128 -17.07 -22.23 4.49
CA GLY A 128 -18.33 -21.47 4.51
C GLY A 128 -19.41 -21.97 3.54
N THR A 129 -19.04 -22.76 2.52
CA THR A 129 -19.97 -23.41 1.57
C THR A 129 -19.87 -24.93 1.53
N GLY A 130 -19.09 -25.53 2.44
CA GLY A 130 -18.79 -26.96 2.50
C GLY A 130 -17.37 -27.21 2.98
N THR A 131 -17.10 -28.38 3.59
CA THR A 131 -15.78 -28.70 4.17
C THR A 131 -14.62 -28.44 3.20
N ALA A 132 -13.74 -27.49 3.56
CA ALA A 132 -12.58 -27.10 2.76
C ALA A 132 -12.90 -26.83 1.28
N ALA A 133 -14.08 -26.24 1.00
CA ALA A 133 -14.47 -25.84 -0.35
C ALA A 133 -13.58 -24.71 -0.90
N GLY A 134 -12.99 -23.93 0.01
CA GLY A 134 -12.18 -22.77 -0.27
C GLY A 134 -13.00 -21.59 -0.78
N HIS A 135 -12.46 -20.38 -0.61
CA HIS A 135 -13.05 -19.18 -1.22
C HIS A 135 -11.98 -18.13 -1.54
N VAL A 136 -12.41 -17.11 -2.27
CA VAL A 136 -11.63 -15.92 -2.58
C VAL A 136 -12.42 -14.68 -2.20
N ARG A 137 -11.79 -13.80 -1.42
CA ARG A 137 -12.30 -12.46 -1.09
C ARG A 137 -11.52 -11.41 -1.88
N ILE A 138 -12.22 -10.42 -2.42
CA ILE A 138 -11.61 -9.30 -3.13
C ILE A 138 -11.77 -8.03 -2.30
N TYR A 139 -10.67 -7.37 -1.98
CA TYR A 139 -10.65 -6.11 -1.26
C TYR A 139 -10.20 -4.98 -2.19
N GLY A 140 -10.83 -3.83 -2.06
CA GLY A 140 -10.38 -2.57 -2.66
C GLY A 140 -9.83 -1.66 -1.58
N LEU A 141 -8.68 -1.04 -1.82
CA LEU A 141 -8.26 0.11 -1.02
C LEU A 141 -9.22 1.25 -1.36
N ALA A 142 -9.98 1.73 -0.37
CA ALA A 142 -10.84 2.87 -0.58
C ALA A 142 -9.93 4.07 -0.88
N ASN A 143 -9.88 4.52 -2.14
CA ASN A 143 -9.47 5.89 -2.44
C ASN A 143 -10.45 6.76 -1.68
N PRO A 144 -10.05 7.50 -0.63
CA PRO A 144 -11.06 8.11 0.18
C PRO A 144 -11.72 9.19 -0.66
N SER A 145 -13.04 9.16 -0.67
CA SER A 145 -13.94 9.97 -1.47
C SER A 145 -13.92 11.42 -0.98
N PHE A 146 -12.77 12.08 -1.07
CA PHE A 146 -12.72 13.52 -0.91
C PHE A 146 -13.30 14.13 -2.18
N THR A 147 -14.36 14.93 -2.03
CA THR A 147 -15.11 15.50 -3.16
C THR A 147 -14.78 16.98 -3.37
N GLY A 148 -13.59 17.41 -2.97
CA GLY A 148 -13.20 18.82 -3.07
C GLY A 148 -13.98 19.74 -2.13
N PRO A 149 -13.86 21.08 -2.30
CA PRO A 149 -13.17 21.73 -3.42
C PRO A 149 -11.68 22.03 -3.18
N ILE A 150 -11.15 21.81 -1.97
CA ILE A 150 -9.75 22.14 -1.62
C ILE A 150 -8.97 20.87 -1.31
N TRP A 151 -8.01 20.55 -2.16
CA TRP A 151 -7.16 19.39 -2.09
C TRP A 151 -5.76 19.77 -1.61
N HIS A 152 -5.06 18.88 -0.91
CA HIS A 152 -3.74 19.14 -0.34
C HIS A 152 -2.69 18.19 -0.91
N VAL A 153 -1.53 18.73 -1.22
CA VAL A 153 -0.32 18.01 -1.66
C VAL A 153 0.82 18.35 -0.72
N SER A 154 1.47 17.35 -0.15
CA SER A 154 2.59 17.51 0.78
C SER A 154 3.68 16.47 0.52
N GLN A 155 4.95 16.80 0.75
CA GLN A 155 6.06 15.86 0.54
C GLN A 155 5.99 14.63 1.47
N ASP A 156 5.29 14.74 2.60
CA ASP A 156 5.02 13.65 3.55
C ASP A 156 3.68 12.93 3.31
N GLY A 157 2.91 13.35 2.30
CA GLY A 157 1.64 12.73 1.92
C GLY A 157 1.79 11.36 1.25
N SER A 158 0.70 10.83 0.71
CA SER A 158 0.70 9.58 -0.06
C SER A 158 -0.30 9.62 -1.21
N ASN A 159 0.10 9.12 -2.38
CA ASN A 159 -0.81 8.94 -3.53
C ASN A 159 -1.66 7.66 -3.44
N SER A 160 -1.46 6.81 -2.42
CA SER A 160 -2.25 5.59 -2.25
C SER A 160 -3.27 5.68 -1.12
N THR A 161 -2.86 6.28 -0.01
CA THR A 161 -3.67 6.41 1.21
C THR A 161 -4.11 7.84 1.44
N GLY A 162 -3.41 8.81 0.86
CA GLY A 162 -3.89 10.17 0.80
C GLY A 162 -5.24 10.21 0.08
N ASN A 163 -6.12 11.05 0.59
CA ASN A 163 -7.35 11.42 -0.09
C ASN A 163 -7.31 12.86 -0.59
N GLY A 164 -6.18 13.53 -0.40
CA GLY A 164 -6.02 14.94 -0.69
C GLY A 164 -6.77 15.86 0.28
N SER A 165 -7.27 15.36 1.41
CA SER A 165 -7.64 16.23 2.53
C SER A 165 -6.40 16.82 3.19
N MET A 166 -6.58 17.82 4.06
CA MET A 166 -5.49 18.39 4.86
C MET A 166 -4.82 17.36 5.77
N GLU A 167 -5.57 16.37 6.27
CA GLU A 167 -5.07 15.33 7.19
C GLU A 167 -4.34 14.21 6.46
N LEU A 168 -4.76 13.91 5.22
CA LEU A 168 -4.19 12.85 4.38
C LEU A 168 -3.89 13.40 2.98
N PRO A 169 -2.90 14.30 2.84
CA PRO A 169 -2.56 14.92 1.56
C PRO A 169 -1.98 13.91 0.57
N PHE A 170 -2.07 14.23 -0.72
CA PHE A 170 -1.34 13.49 -1.75
C PHE A 170 0.16 13.81 -1.72
N SER A 171 1.01 12.90 -2.19
CA SER A 171 2.46 13.13 -2.21
C SER A 171 2.95 13.89 -3.46
N THR A 172 2.13 13.93 -4.51
CA THR A 172 2.52 14.55 -5.80
C THR A 172 1.42 15.45 -6.35
N ILE A 173 1.82 16.53 -7.00
CA ILE A 173 0.94 17.49 -7.67
C ILE A 173 0.21 16.80 -8.83
N GLN A 174 0.90 16.01 -9.64
CA GLN A 174 0.28 15.36 -10.81
C GLN A 174 -0.83 14.38 -10.41
N HIS A 175 -0.66 13.65 -9.30
CA HIS A 175 -1.69 12.74 -8.82
C HIS A 175 -2.95 13.49 -8.36
N ALA A 176 -2.77 14.60 -7.63
CA ALA A 176 -3.89 15.45 -7.23
C ALA A 176 -4.62 16.00 -8.48
N ILE A 177 -3.90 16.49 -9.48
CA ILE A 177 -4.48 16.99 -10.75
C ILE A 177 -5.33 15.92 -11.46
N ALA A 178 -4.88 14.66 -11.45
CA ALA A 178 -5.61 13.58 -12.08
C ALA A 178 -7.00 13.37 -11.45
N LEU A 179 -7.13 13.64 -10.14
CA LEU A 179 -8.33 13.35 -9.34
C LEU A 179 -9.27 14.54 -9.14
N VAL A 180 -8.74 15.77 -9.10
CA VAL A 180 -9.56 16.96 -8.86
C VAL A 180 -10.50 17.28 -10.03
N ASP A 181 -11.63 17.91 -9.74
CA ASP A 181 -12.59 18.37 -10.74
C ASP A 181 -12.30 19.80 -11.23
N THR A 182 -12.92 20.20 -12.34
CA THR A 182 -12.84 21.59 -12.81
C THR A 182 -13.50 22.52 -11.79
N GLY A 183 -12.76 23.54 -11.34
CA GLY A 183 -13.17 24.47 -10.29
C GLY A 183 -12.52 24.20 -8.93
N ASP A 184 -11.86 23.06 -8.76
CA ASP A 184 -11.16 22.72 -7.51
C ASP A 184 -9.86 23.52 -7.35
N THR A 185 -9.40 23.57 -6.10
CA THR A 185 -8.11 24.15 -5.69
C THR A 185 -7.22 23.06 -5.12
N ILE A 186 -5.96 23.00 -5.58
CA ILE A 186 -4.88 22.22 -4.95
C ILE A 186 -3.99 23.19 -4.16
N ILE A 187 -3.79 22.88 -2.89
CA ILE A 187 -2.84 23.53 -1.99
C ILE A 187 -1.60 22.67 -1.85
N VAL A 188 -0.49 23.21 -2.35
CA VAL A 188 0.83 22.60 -2.25
C VAL A 188 1.52 23.13 -1.00
N HIS A 189 1.79 22.22 -0.06
CA HIS A 189 2.54 22.50 1.16
C HIS A 189 4.02 22.76 0.84
N PRO A 190 4.76 23.50 1.69
CA PRO A 190 6.16 23.82 1.45
C PRO A 190 7.02 22.58 1.14
N GLY A 191 7.81 22.67 0.08
CA GLY A 191 8.64 21.55 -0.37
C GLY A 191 9.16 21.76 -1.79
N THR A 192 10.07 20.89 -2.22
CA THR A 192 10.53 20.84 -3.60
C THR A 192 9.90 19.64 -4.29
N TYR A 193 9.02 19.90 -5.26
CA TYR A 193 8.34 18.87 -6.04
C TYR A 193 8.99 18.82 -7.43
N VAL A 194 9.51 17.65 -7.81
CA VAL A 194 10.14 17.44 -9.12
C VAL A 194 9.29 16.45 -9.90
N GLU A 195 8.44 16.96 -10.78
CA GLU A 195 7.44 16.19 -11.50
C GLU A 195 7.08 16.84 -12.84
N ASN A 196 6.61 16.04 -13.79
CA ASN A 196 6.01 16.55 -15.02
C ASN A 196 4.55 16.86 -14.73
N VAL A 197 4.19 18.14 -14.79
CA VAL A 197 2.83 18.60 -14.51
C VAL A 197 2.08 18.84 -15.82
N ASP A 198 1.01 18.08 -16.02
CA ASP A 198 0.01 18.21 -17.07
C ASP A 198 -1.37 18.45 -16.45
N PHE A 199 -1.91 19.64 -16.68
CA PHE A 199 -3.23 20.07 -16.20
C PHE A 199 -4.39 19.43 -16.97
N GLY A 200 -4.13 18.74 -18.08
CA GLY A 200 -5.16 18.05 -18.88
C GLY A 200 -6.26 18.98 -19.42
N GLY A 201 -5.99 20.28 -19.51
CA GLY A 201 -6.97 21.30 -19.88
C GLY A 201 -8.02 21.63 -18.81
N LYS A 202 -7.88 21.13 -17.57
CA LYS A 202 -8.78 21.46 -16.46
C LYS A 202 -8.63 22.93 -16.03
N SER A 203 -9.74 23.62 -15.82
CA SER A 203 -9.73 24.95 -15.18
C SER A 203 -9.74 24.77 -13.67
N MET A 204 -8.61 24.97 -13.02
CA MET A 204 -8.39 24.71 -11.60
C MET A 204 -7.40 25.72 -11.01
N VAL A 205 -7.34 25.81 -9.68
CA VAL A 205 -6.36 26.64 -8.98
C VAL A 205 -5.28 25.74 -8.39
N LEU A 206 -4.01 26.00 -8.73
CA LEU A 206 -2.86 25.44 -8.03
C LEU A 206 -2.19 26.57 -7.25
N ALA A 207 -2.15 26.46 -5.92
CA ALA A 207 -1.62 27.50 -5.07
C ALA A 207 -0.81 26.92 -3.91
N SER A 208 0.04 27.75 -3.30
CA SER A 208 0.63 27.43 -2.00
C SER A 208 -0.32 27.84 -0.88
N ASN A 209 0.01 27.45 0.35
CA ASN A 209 -0.75 27.85 1.55
C ASN A 209 -0.86 29.39 1.74
N TRP A 210 -0.07 30.16 0.98
CA TRP A 210 -0.15 31.61 0.91
C TRP A 210 -1.53 32.13 0.51
N LEU A 211 -2.28 31.38 -0.32
CA LEU A 211 -3.62 31.77 -0.78
C LEU A 211 -4.62 32.00 0.36
N PHE A 212 -4.41 31.36 1.51
CA PHE A 212 -5.29 31.45 2.67
C PHE A 212 -4.64 32.12 3.89
N ALA A 213 -3.31 32.10 4.01
CA ALA A 213 -2.61 32.56 5.21
C ALA A 213 -2.18 34.03 5.18
N ASN A 214 -2.01 34.65 4.00
CA ASN A 214 -1.57 36.05 3.88
C ASN A 214 -0.31 36.39 4.73
N ASP A 215 0.56 35.41 5.01
CA ASP A 215 1.73 35.59 5.87
C ASP A 215 2.88 36.21 5.08
N THR A 216 3.39 37.33 5.57
CA THR A 216 4.35 38.24 4.91
C THR A 216 5.80 38.02 5.36
N THR A 217 6.18 36.81 5.78
CA THR A 217 7.56 36.58 6.22
C THR A 217 8.48 36.25 5.05
N ALA A 218 9.33 37.24 4.75
CA ALA A 218 10.39 37.26 3.74
C ALA A 218 11.61 36.43 4.13
#